data_AF-A0A1M5GRB8-F1
#
_entry.id   AF-A0A1M5GRB8-F1
#
_cell.length_a   1.000
_cell.length_b   1.000
_cell.length_c   1.000
_cell.angle_alpha   90.00
_cell.angle_beta   90.00
_cell.angle_gamma   90.00
#
_symmetry.space_group_name_H-M   'P 1'
#
loop_
_entity.id
_entity.type
_entity.pdbx_description
1 polymer ?
#
loop_
_entity_poly.entity_id
_entity_poly.type
_entity_poly.pdbx_seq_one_letter_code
_entity_poly.pdbx_strand_id
1 'polypeptide(L)'
;MGVSFSNGVIYLGFLIILSLELENPDWESTIDQLENEDAIRITPIINGEEISEEELTEVYDSIQWKVDKNVNFRMEQDGNSILLFPEYHHFMWFTSTGEIGLHLEMEGKYPNEFAEIDFQVMIHDLPFWKKWGPPLLIILLVLLALIYIIEVIKNPRFKKGSYISVDKRMIQSG
;
A
#
# COMPACT_ATOMS: atom_id res chain seq x y z
N MET A 1 47.40 22.13 -49.72
CA MET A 1 47.63 20.91 -48.95
C MET A 1 46.28 20.30 -48.64
N GLY A 2 45.89 19.29 -49.40
CA GLY A 2 44.68 18.52 -49.14
C GLY A 2 44.97 17.49 -48.06
N VAL A 3 44.09 17.38 -47.09
CA VAL A 3 44.10 16.26 -46.15
C VAL A 3 42.80 15.51 -46.37
N SER A 4 42.96 14.33 -46.99
CA SER A 4 41.94 13.31 -47.13
C SER A 4 41.83 12.57 -45.80
N PHE A 5 40.61 12.45 -45.27
CA PHE A 5 40.30 11.50 -44.22
C PHE A 5 39.11 10.63 -44.66
N SER A 6 39.50 9.41 -45.04
CA SER A 6 38.81 8.13 -44.89
C SER A 6 37.35 8.17 -44.45
N ASN A 7 36.50 7.60 -45.32
CA ASN A 7 35.15 7.13 -45.02
C ASN A 7 35.16 6.19 -43.79
N GLY A 8 35.04 6.76 -42.60
CA GLY A 8 34.61 6.03 -41.42
C GLY A 8 33.09 5.90 -41.51
N VAL A 9 32.61 4.73 -41.91
CA VAL A 9 31.23 4.32 -41.63
C VAL A 9 31.14 4.24 -40.11
N ILE A 10 30.61 5.30 -39.50
CA ILE A 10 30.21 5.26 -38.10
C ILE A 10 28.98 4.37 -38.08
N TYR A 11 29.16 3.11 -37.66
CA TYR A 11 28.05 2.34 -37.13
C TYR A 11 27.58 3.11 -35.89
N LEU A 12 26.57 3.96 -36.06
CA LEU A 12 25.69 4.34 -34.97
C LEU A 12 25.04 3.02 -34.55
N GLY A 13 25.72 2.28 -33.67
CA GLY A 13 25.04 1.30 -32.84
C GLY A 13 23.92 2.08 -32.17
N PHE A 14 22.68 1.81 -32.57
CA PHE A 14 21.51 2.34 -31.88
C PHE A 14 21.68 1.93 -30.43
N LEU A 15 22.07 2.88 -29.60
CA LEU A 15 22.09 2.71 -28.16
C LEU A 15 20.62 2.63 -27.79
N ILE A 16 20.14 1.44 -27.45
CA ILE A 16 18.75 1.29 -27.04
C ILE A 16 18.64 2.00 -25.69
N ILE A 17 17.79 3.02 -25.64
CA ILE A 17 17.56 3.82 -24.44
C ILE A 17 16.24 3.34 -23.84
N LEU A 18 16.33 2.60 -22.74
CA LEU A 18 15.21 2.33 -21.86
C LEU A 18 15.08 3.48 -20.86
N SER A 19 13.87 3.96 -20.65
CA SER A 19 13.55 4.99 -19.65
C SER A 19 12.18 4.70 -19.04
N LEU A 20 11.93 5.25 -17.86
CA LEU A 20 10.67 5.08 -17.14
C LEU A 20 10.01 6.44 -17.03
N GLU A 21 8.76 6.55 -17.46
CA GLU A 21 7.96 7.77 -17.32
C GLU A 21 6.87 7.55 -16.28
N LEU A 22 6.78 8.50 -15.34
CA LEU A 22 5.77 8.49 -14.29
C LEU A 22 4.61 9.38 -14.73
N GLU A 23 3.41 8.80 -14.86
CA GLU A 23 2.24 9.54 -15.36
C GLU A 23 1.62 10.46 -14.31
N ASN A 24 1.72 10.07 -13.04
CA ASN A 24 1.20 10.83 -11.89
C ASN A 24 2.32 11.14 -10.87
N PRO A 25 3.21 12.09 -11.17
CA PRO A 25 4.35 12.44 -10.31
C PRO A 25 3.95 13.04 -8.96
N ASP A 26 2.77 13.66 -8.89
CA ASP A 26 2.27 14.31 -7.68
C ASP A 26 1.26 13.42 -6.93
N TRP A 27 1.49 12.10 -6.92
CA TRP A 27 0.58 11.17 -6.22
C TRP A 27 0.55 11.48 -4.72
N GLU A 28 -0.65 11.66 -4.20
CA GLU A 28 -0.91 11.88 -2.79
C GLU A 28 -2.19 11.18 -2.35
N SER A 29 -2.21 10.64 -1.13
CA SER A 29 -3.43 10.09 -0.54
C SER A 29 -3.42 10.18 0.98
N THR A 30 -4.58 9.95 1.59
CA THR A 30 -4.70 9.82 3.03
C THR A 30 -4.53 8.37 3.45
N ILE A 31 -3.95 8.14 4.64
CA ILE A 31 -3.69 6.78 5.12
C ILE A 31 -4.97 5.95 5.30
N ASP A 32 -6.18 6.54 5.33
CA ASP A 32 -7.44 5.77 5.30
C ASP A 32 -8.00 5.43 3.93
N GLN A 33 -7.40 5.98 2.88
CA GLN A 33 -7.85 5.80 1.50
C GLN A 33 -6.87 5.01 0.65
N LEU A 34 -5.72 4.58 1.18
CA LEU A 34 -4.66 3.89 0.41
C LEU A 34 -5.15 2.75 -0.47
N GLU A 35 -6.03 1.88 0.04
CA GLU A 35 -6.54 0.72 -0.70
C GLU A 35 -7.59 1.09 -1.77
N ASN A 36 -8.13 2.31 -1.74
CA ASN A 36 -9.17 2.79 -2.64
C ASN A 36 -8.67 3.87 -3.62
N GLU A 37 -7.41 4.28 -3.49
CA GLU A 37 -6.82 5.31 -4.33
C GLU A 37 -6.40 4.72 -5.68
N ASP A 38 -6.29 5.61 -6.68
CA ASP A 38 -5.73 5.26 -7.97
C ASP A 38 -4.27 4.80 -7.84
N ALA A 39 -3.88 3.85 -8.70
CA ALA A 39 -2.52 3.37 -8.76
C ALA A 39 -1.54 4.44 -9.25
N ILE A 40 -0.30 4.30 -8.82
CA ILE A 40 0.82 5.02 -9.41
C ILE A 40 1.16 4.30 -10.72
N ARG A 41 1.14 5.02 -11.84
CA ARG A 41 1.31 4.44 -13.18
C ARG A 41 2.67 4.82 -13.74
N ILE A 42 3.46 3.81 -14.09
CA ILE A 42 4.80 3.95 -14.66
C ILE A 42 4.80 3.27 -16.02
N THR A 43 5.15 4.01 -17.06
CA THR A 43 5.17 3.50 -18.43
C THR A 43 6.63 3.43 -18.91
N PRO A 44 7.16 2.22 -19.19
CA PRO A 44 8.49 2.08 -19.75
C PRO A 44 8.52 2.49 -21.23
N ILE A 45 9.57 3.21 -21.60
CA ILE A 45 9.78 3.77 -22.93
C ILE A 45 11.10 3.26 -23.47
N ILE A 46 11.04 2.59 -24.63
CA ILE A 46 12.19 2.08 -25.37
C ILE A 46 12.35 2.92 -26.63
N ASN A 47 13.51 3.56 -26.80
CA ASN A 47 13.82 4.39 -27.98
C ASN A 47 12.81 5.52 -28.24
N GLY A 48 12.14 6.03 -27.21
CA GLY A 48 11.13 7.07 -27.32
C GLY A 48 9.72 6.57 -27.68
N GLU A 49 9.52 5.26 -27.78
CA GLU A 49 8.21 4.62 -27.95
C GLU A 49 7.86 3.79 -26.71
N GLU A 50 6.58 3.71 -26.37
CA GLU A 50 6.12 2.87 -25.26
C GLU A 50 6.48 1.40 -25.55
N ILE A 51 6.95 0.69 -24.53
CA ILE A 51 7.20 -0.75 -24.63
C ILE A 51 5.93 -1.48 -25.06
N SER A 52 6.06 -2.58 -25.81
CA SER A 52 4.90 -3.43 -26.09
C SER A 52 4.49 -4.22 -24.85
N GLU A 53 3.20 -4.55 -24.70
CA GLU A 53 2.70 -5.38 -23.60
C GLU A 53 3.42 -6.74 -23.53
N GLU A 54 3.69 -7.35 -24.68
CA GLU A 54 4.38 -8.63 -24.79
C GLU A 54 5.82 -8.53 -24.24
N GLU A 55 6.53 -7.47 -24.61
CA GLU A 55 7.91 -7.23 -24.18
C GLU A 55 7.97 -6.86 -22.71
N LEU A 56 7.03 -6.06 -22.20
CA LEU A 56 6.92 -5.78 -20.77
C LEU A 56 6.67 -7.06 -19.97
N THR A 57 5.79 -7.94 -20.46
CA THR A 57 5.49 -9.23 -19.80
C THR A 57 6.73 -10.12 -19.67
N GLU A 58 7.61 -10.11 -20.68
CA GLU A 58 8.86 -10.89 -20.64
C GLU A 58 9.85 -10.40 -19.58
N VAL A 59 9.85 -9.09 -19.30
CA VAL A 59 10.78 -8.46 -18.34
C VAL A 59 10.12 -8.13 -17.00
N TYR A 60 8.81 -8.33 -16.85
CA TYR A 60 8.06 -7.93 -15.66
C TYR A 60 8.63 -8.53 -14.37
N ASP A 61 9.04 -9.80 -14.42
CA ASP A 61 9.62 -10.51 -13.28
C ASP A 61 11.04 -10.01 -12.91
N SER A 62 11.70 -9.24 -13.79
CA SER A 62 13.02 -8.63 -13.53
C SER A 62 12.91 -7.31 -12.76
N ILE A 63 11.71 -6.70 -12.72
CA ILE A 63 11.49 -5.39 -12.10
C ILE A 63 11.73 -5.51 -10.60
N GLN A 64 12.64 -4.68 -10.09
CA GLN A 64 12.91 -4.55 -8.68
C GLN A 64 12.44 -3.19 -8.20
N TRP A 65 11.92 -3.14 -6.98
CA TRP A 65 11.51 -1.90 -6.36
C TRP A 65 11.88 -1.89 -4.89
N LYS A 66 12.18 -0.70 -4.37
CA LYS A 66 12.60 -0.48 -2.98
C LYS A 66 11.81 0.71 -2.42
N VAL A 67 11.46 0.59 -1.14
CA VAL A 67 10.79 1.64 -0.37
C VAL A 67 11.62 1.94 0.87
N ASP A 68 11.72 3.21 1.21
CA ASP A 68 12.52 3.71 2.33
C ASP A 68 11.79 3.65 3.69
N LYS A 69 10.48 3.41 3.70
CA LYS A 69 9.59 3.41 4.87
C LYS A 69 8.71 2.16 4.97
N ASN A 70 8.04 2.00 6.12
CA ASN A 70 7.13 0.88 6.38
C ASN A 70 5.78 1.10 5.68
N VAL A 71 5.74 0.91 4.37
CA VAL A 71 4.53 0.89 3.53
C VAL A 71 4.71 -0.23 2.52
N ASN A 72 3.65 -0.99 2.25
CA ASN A 72 3.69 -2.05 1.25
C ASN A 72 3.17 -1.49 -0.07
N PHE A 73 3.61 -2.05 -1.18
CA PHE A 73 3.03 -1.79 -2.48
C PHE A 73 2.83 -3.12 -3.19
N ARG A 74 1.72 -3.21 -3.92
CA ARG A 74 1.41 -4.31 -4.81
C ARG A 74 1.64 -3.83 -6.23
N MET A 75 2.47 -4.56 -6.96
CA MET A 75 2.79 -4.27 -8.36
C MET A 75 1.92 -5.15 -9.25
N GLU A 76 1.25 -4.53 -10.22
CA GLU A 76 0.46 -5.21 -11.26
C GLU A 76 0.84 -4.64 -12.63
N GLN A 77 0.75 -5.45 -13.68
CA GLN A 77 0.91 -5.00 -15.06
C GLN A 77 -0.47 -4.68 -15.65
N ASP A 78 -0.59 -3.54 -16.32
CA ASP A 78 -1.78 -3.15 -17.09
C ASP A 78 -1.36 -2.74 -18.50
N GLY A 79 -1.42 -3.69 -19.44
CA GLY A 79 -0.94 -3.51 -20.80
C GLY A 79 0.56 -3.24 -20.84
N ASN A 80 0.93 -2.04 -21.29
CA ASN A 80 2.31 -1.55 -21.35
C ASN A 80 2.72 -0.68 -20.16
N SER A 81 1.90 -0.58 -19.13
CA SER A 81 2.22 0.15 -17.90
C SER A 81 2.39 -0.79 -16.71
N ILE A 82 3.18 -0.34 -15.74
CA ILE A 82 3.31 -0.90 -14.41
C ILE A 82 2.45 -0.07 -13.47
N LEU A 83 1.58 -0.74 -12.72
CA LEU A 83 0.74 -0.15 -11.69
C LEU A 83 1.27 -0.49 -10.31
N LEU A 84 1.51 0.52 -9.49
CA LEU A 84 1.87 0.36 -8.08
C LEU A 84 0.71 0.80 -7.21
N PHE A 85 0.13 -0.15 -6.49
CA PHE A 85 -0.94 0.08 -5.53
C PHE A 85 -0.36 0.15 -4.11
N PRO A 86 -0.48 1.28 -3.41
CA PRO A 86 -0.05 1.36 -2.02
C PRO A 86 -0.98 0.53 -1.12
N GLU A 87 -0.37 -0.19 -0.19
CA GLU A 87 -1.04 -1.07 0.77
C GLU A 87 -0.56 -0.78 2.20
N TYR A 88 -1.37 -1.20 3.17
CA TYR A 88 -0.96 -1.14 4.56
C TYR A 88 0.18 -2.10 4.85
N HIS A 89 1.13 -1.67 5.70
CA HIS A 89 2.25 -2.53 6.10
C HIS A 89 1.80 -3.76 6.92
N HIS A 90 0.66 -3.65 7.62
CA HIS A 90 -0.10 -4.74 8.26
C HIS A 90 -1.48 -4.23 8.68
N PHE A 91 -1.48 -3.05 9.28
CA PHE A 91 -2.66 -2.27 9.64
C PHE A 91 -2.32 -0.80 9.37
N MET A 92 -3.34 -0.01 9.05
CA MET A 92 -3.24 1.44 8.87
C MET A 92 -2.41 2.15 9.95
N TRP A 93 -2.39 1.65 11.19
CA TRP A 93 -1.79 2.39 12.31
C TRP A 93 -0.28 2.20 12.41
N PHE A 94 0.24 1.19 11.72
CA PHE A 94 1.67 0.88 11.62
C PHE A 94 2.27 1.26 10.26
N THR A 95 1.43 1.67 9.31
CA THR A 95 1.86 2.21 8.01
C THR A 95 2.48 3.60 8.20
N SER A 96 3.63 3.83 7.56
CA SER A 96 4.33 5.13 7.64
C SER A 96 3.59 6.22 6.86
N THR A 97 3.74 7.47 7.30
CA THR A 97 3.14 8.65 6.69
C THR A 97 4.22 9.71 6.35
N GLY A 98 3.83 10.72 5.57
CA GLY A 98 4.69 11.75 5.00
C GLY A 98 5.19 11.38 3.60
N GLU A 99 6.27 12.03 3.19
CA GLU A 99 6.96 11.75 1.92
C GLU A 99 7.63 10.37 1.97
N ILE A 100 7.36 9.51 1.00
CA ILE A 100 7.90 8.16 0.90
C ILE A 100 8.70 8.06 -0.39
N GLY A 101 9.96 7.69 -0.28
CA GLY A 101 10.84 7.47 -1.42
C GLY A 101 10.63 6.07 -2.01
N LEU A 102 10.40 6.03 -3.31
CA LEU A 102 10.37 4.81 -4.11
C LEU A 102 11.49 4.82 -5.13
N HIS A 103 12.15 3.68 -5.25
CA HIS A 103 13.17 3.43 -6.27
C HIS A 103 12.73 2.21 -7.07
N LEU A 104 12.59 2.36 -8.38
CA LEU A 104 12.26 1.26 -9.28
C LEU A 104 13.40 1.06 -10.28
N GLU A 105 13.79 -0.20 -10.46
CA GLU A 105 14.83 -0.67 -11.36
C GLU A 105 14.21 -1.67 -12.34
N MET A 106 14.48 -1.50 -13.62
CA MET A 106 14.00 -2.37 -14.69
C MET A 106 15.14 -2.73 -15.63
N GLU A 107 15.32 -4.02 -15.87
CA GLU A 107 16.19 -4.54 -16.93
C GLU A 107 15.36 -4.79 -18.19
N GLY A 108 15.84 -4.34 -19.35
CA GLY A 108 15.21 -4.61 -20.63
C GLY A 108 15.52 -6.01 -21.16
N LYS A 109 14.98 -6.30 -22.35
CA LYS A 109 15.11 -7.62 -23.00
C LYS A 109 16.54 -7.88 -23.46
N TYR A 110 17.25 -6.83 -23.88
CA TYR A 110 18.60 -6.96 -24.40
C TYR A 110 19.67 -6.64 -23.35
N PRO A 111 20.84 -7.32 -23.42
CA PRO A 111 21.95 -7.00 -22.54
C PRO A 111 22.32 -5.52 -22.70
N ASN A 112 22.41 -4.81 -21.56
CA ASN A 112 22.66 -3.36 -21.41
C ASN A 112 21.42 -2.43 -21.50
N GLU A 113 20.20 -2.95 -21.59
CA GLU A 113 19.00 -2.15 -21.36
C GLU A 113 18.70 -2.10 -19.87
N PHE A 114 18.79 -0.91 -19.30
CA PHE A 114 18.53 -0.68 -17.89
C PHE A 114 17.91 0.70 -17.71
N ALA A 115 16.90 0.79 -16.87
CA ALA A 115 16.33 2.04 -16.43
C ALA A 115 16.05 2.01 -14.93
N GLU A 116 16.27 3.15 -14.29
CA GLU A 116 15.94 3.40 -12.91
C GLU A 116 15.17 4.70 -12.79
N ILE A 117 14.24 4.76 -11.83
CA ILE A 117 13.53 5.98 -11.48
C ILE A 117 13.39 6.08 -9.97
N ASP A 118 13.75 7.25 -9.45
CA ASP A 118 13.47 7.67 -8.08
C ASP A 118 12.30 8.65 -8.11
N PHE A 119 11.29 8.37 -7.30
CA PHE A 119 10.15 9.27 -7.13
C PHE A 119 9.64 9.26 -5.70
N GLN A 120 8.85 10.27 -5.36
CA GLN A 120 8.30 10.44 -4.02
C GLN A 120 6.80 10.44 -4.09
N VAL A 121 6.17 9.86 -3.07
CA VAL A 121 4.72 9.88 -2.90
C VAL A 121 4.37 10.41 -1.53
N MET A 122 3.23 11.10 -1.41
CA MET A 122 2.81 11.71 -0.16
C MET A 122 1.66 10.93 0.47
N ILE A 123 1.86 10.39 1.68
CA ILE A 123 0.80 9.78 2.48
C ILE A 123 0.46 10.66 3.68
N HIS A 124 -0.71 11.28 3.67
CA HIS A 124 -1.18 12.11 4.78
C HIS A 124 -1.61 11.27 5.97
N ASP A 125 -1.14 11.65 7.18
CA ASP A 125 -1.59 11.02 8.42
C ASP A 125 -2.99 11.50 8.81
N LEU A 126 -3.66 10.68 9.63
CA LEU A 126 -4.94 11.02 10.20
C LEU A 126 -4.79 11.85 11.47
N PRO A 127 -5.76 12.73 11.77
CA PRO A 127 -5.87 13.34 13.09
C PRO A 127 -5.92 12.27 14.19
N PHE A 128 -5.26 12.56 15.31
CA PHE A 128 -5.14 11.64 16.44
C PHE A 128 -6.45 10.95 16.84
N TRP A 129 -7.55 11.70 16.94
CA TRP A 129 -8.85 11.17 17.34
C TRP A 129 -9.48 10.24 16.30
N LYS A 130 -9.20 10.42 15.01
CA LYS A 130 -9.70 9.52 13.96
C LYS A 130 -8.91 8.21 13.97
N LYS A 131 -7.60 8.28 14.19
CA LYS A 131 -6.70 7.11 14.27
C LYS A 131 -6.87 6.30 15.56
N TRP A 132 -6.92 6.98 16.71
CA TRP A 132 -6.89 6.36 18.05
C TRP A 132 -8.19 6.48 18.84
N GLY A 133 -9.20 7.22 18.38
CA GLY A 133 -10.48 7.34 19.08
C GLY A 133 -11.20 6.00 19.24
N PRO A 134 -11.47 5.25 18.15
CA PRO A 134 -12.12 3.95 18.22
C PRO A 134 -11.45 2.92 19.16
N PRO A 135 -10.12 2.65 19.08
CA PRO A 135 -9.47 1.71 20.00
C PRO A 135 -9.54 2.18 21.45
N LEU A 136 -9.33 3.47 21.73
CA LEU A 136 -9.40 3.99 23.08
C LEU A 136 -10.79 3.80 23.69
N LEU A 137 -11.85 3.98 22.89
CA LEU A 137 -13.22 3.73 23.33
C LEU A 137 -13.46 2.24 23.62
N ILE A 138 -12.95 1.34 22.77
CA ILE A 138 -13.04 -0.11 23.01
C ILE A 138 -12.32 -0.50 24.29
N ILE A 139 -11.09 -0.01 24.50
CA ILE A 139 -10.30 -0.25 25.71
C ILE A 139 -11.06 0.24 26.95
N LEU A 140 -11.67 1.43 26.88
CA LEU A 140 -12.47 1.98 27.96
C LEU A 140 -13.68 1.08 28.30
N LEU A 141 -14.41 0.60 27.29
CA LEU A 141 -15.56 -0.29 27.48
C LEU A 141 -15.14 -1.63 28.10
N VAL A 142 -14.03 -2.21 27.64
CA VAL A 142 -13.47 -3.45 28.21
C VAL A 142 -13.09 -3.23 29.69
N LEU A 143 -12.47 -2.10 30.01
CA LEU A 143 -12.09 -1.77 31.38
C LEU A 143 -13.32 -1.63 32.29
N LEU A 144 -14.38 -0.94 31.83
CA LEU A 144 -15.64 -0.84 32.58
C LEU A 144 -16.30 -2.21 32.77
N ALA A 145 -16.29 -3.07 31.75
CA ALA A 145 -16.81 -4.42 31.84
C ALA A 145 -16.03 -5.26 32.86
N LEU A 146 -14.69 -5.15 32.91
CA LEU A 146 -13.86 -5.82 33.90
C LEU A 146 -14.16 -5.35 35.32
N ILE A 147 -14.31 -4.04 35.54
CA ILE A 147 -14.71 -3.50 36.85
C ILE A 147 -16.06 -4.08 37.28
N TYR A 148 -17.04 -4.06 36.38
CA TYR A 148 -18.37 -4.63 36.64
C TYR A 148 -18.31 -6.12 37.01
N ILE A 149 -17.53 -6.92 36.27
CA ILE A 149 -17.33 -8.34 36.58
C ILE A 149 -16.72 -8.53 37.97
N ILE A 150 -15.70 -7.73 38.32
CA ILE A 150 -15.07 -7.78 39.65
C ILE A 150 -16.08 -7.46 40.75
N GLU A 151 -16.95 -6.47 40.56
CA GLU A 151 -18.00 -6.13 41.52
C GLU A 151 -19.03 -7.26 41.68
N VAL A 152 -19.46 -7.88 40.58
CA VAL A 152 -20.38 -9.03 40.62
C VAL A 152 -19.77 -10.22 41.35
N ILE A 153 -18.47 -10.46 41.19
CA ILE A 153 -17.75 -11.54 41.88
C ILE A 153 -17.59 -11.23 43.38
N LYS A 154 -17.24 -9.99 43.74
CA LYS A 154 -17.08 -9.58 45.16
C LYS A 154 -18.40 -9.53 45.91
N ASN A 155 -19.45 -9.05 45.24
CA ASN A 155 -20.79 -8.90 45.79
C ASN A 155 -21.79 -9.73 44.98
N PRO A 156 -21.74 -11.08 45.08
CA PRO A 156 -22.65 -11.93 44.34
C PRO A 156 -24.08 -11.62 44.80
N ARG A 157 -24.93 -11.19 43.85
CA ARG A 157 -26.33 -10.83 44.14
C ARG A 157 -27.12 -11.98 44.76
N PHE A 158 -26.71 -13.21 44.49
CA PHE A 158 -27.24 -14.41 45.12
C PHE A 158 -26.24 -14.90 46.17
N LYS A 159 -26.61 -14.79 47.45
CA LYS A 159 -25.89 -15.47 48.53
C LYS A 159 -25.97 -16.98 48.27
N LYS A 160 -24.91 -17.75 48.61
CA LYS A 160 -24.99 -19.22 48.65
C LYS A 160 -26.21 -19.63 49.47
N GLY A 161 -27.13 -20.39 48.85
CA GLY A 161 -28.39 -20.82 49.47
C GLY A 161 -29.65 -20.02 49.09
N SER A 162 -29.54 -19.03 48.18
CA SER A 162 -30.71 -18.34 47.63
C SER A 162 -31.46 -19.25 46.65
N TYR A 163 -32.77 -19.44 46.82
CA TYR A 163 -33.63 -20.16 45.89
C TYR A 163 -34.60 -19.19 45.19
N ILE A 164 -34.88 -19.44 43.90
CA ILE A 164 -35.85 -18.68 43.12
C ILE A 164 -37.20 -19.41 43.25
N SER A 165 -38.16 -18.84 43.97
CA SER A 165 -39.54 -19.35 43.98
C SER A 165 -40.35 -18.68 42.88
N VAL A 166 -40.77 -19.46 41.88
CA VAL A 166 -41.70 -19.00 40.83
C VAL A 166 -43.12 -19.22 41.33
N ASP A 167 -43.80 -18.15 41.71
CA ASP A 167 -45.20 -18.21 42.16
C ASP A 167 -46.13 -18.11 40.94
N LYS A 168 -46.76 -19.23 40.56
CA LYS A 168 -47.71 -19.26 39.45
C LYS A 168 -49.06 -18.76 39.93
N ARG A 169 -49.39 -17.50 39.64
CA ARG A 169 -50.77 -17.00 39.76
C ARG A 169 -51.64 -17.72 38.72
N MET A 170 -52.49 -18.63 39.16
CA MET A 170 -53.57 -19.13 38.30
C MET A 170 -54.61 -18.03 38.17
N ILE A 171 -54.66 -17.41 36.99
CA ILE A 171 -55.77 -16.55 36.58
C ILE A 171 -56.98 -17.48 36.45
N GLN A 172 -57.91 -17.41 37.40
CA GLN A 172 -59.22 -18.04 37.24
C GLN A 172 -59.98 -17.23 36.19
N SER A 173 -60.11 -17.79 34.98
CA SER A 173 -61.12 -17.33 34.02
C SER A 173 -62.49 -17.72 34.56
N GLY A 174 -63.26 -16.71 34.96
CA GLY A 174 -64.70 -16.83 35.19
C GLY A 174 -65.49 -16.76 33.88
#